data_AF-A0A7L5XXF6-F1
#
_entry.id   AF-A0A7L5XXF6-F1
#
_cell.length_a   1.000
_cell.length_b   1.000
_cell.length_c   1.000
_cell.angle_alpha   90.00
_cell.angle_beta   90.00
_cell.angle_gamma   90.00
#
_symmetry.space_group_name_H-M   'P 1'
#
loop_
_entity.id
_entity.type
_entity.pdbx_description
1 polymer ?
#
loop_
_entity_poly.entity_id
_entity_poly.type
_entity_poly.pdbx_seq_one_letter_code
_entity_poly.pdbx_strand_id
1 'polypeptide(L)'
;MLNVLGQINAALGSPGAIPVYEPTFGIFGNLLGSIVMVWAILRLRSPEVRFGRYDAACRALYTVWMGYALAQGFSPILIGYILPEIVLCAAQALPVREEAPAQSARA
;
A
#
# COMPACT_ATOMS: atom_id res chain seq x y z
N MET A 1 4.06 -21.28 -21.67
CA MET A 1 3.55 -20.70 -20.40
C MET A 1 3.16 -19.23 -20.55
N LEU A 2 4.01 -18.37 -21.13
CA LEU A 2 3.67 -16.96 -21.44
C LEU A 2 2.40 -16.78 -22.31
N ASN A 3 2.14 -17.72 -23.22
CA ASN A 3 1.01 -17.63 -24.15
C ASN A 3 -0.37 -17.75 -23.47
N VAL A 4 -0.48 -18.53 -22.39
CA VAL A 4 -1.76 -18.75 -21.67
C VAL A 4 -2.15 -17.50 -20.89
N LEU A 5 -1.18 -16.83 -20.26
CA LEU A 5 -1.40 -15.57 -19.54
C LEU A 5 -1.83 -14.45 -20.49
N GLY A 6 -1.26 -14.40 -21.71
CA GLY A 6 -1.69 -13.47 -22.75
C GLY A 6 -3.13 -13.69 -23.21
N GLN A 7 -3.55 -14.95 -23.35
CA GLN A 7 -4.92 -15.31 -23.73
C GLN A 7 -5.94 -15.00 -22.63
N ILE A 8 -5.59 -15.24 -21.36
CA ILE A 8 -6.43 -14.87 -20.21
C ILE A 8 -6.55 -13.34 -20.09
N ASN A 9 -5.46 -12.60 -20.28
CA ASN A 9 -5.46 -11.14 -20.28
C ASN A 9 -6.34 -10.55 -21.39
N ALA A 10 -6.27 -11.13 -22.60
CA ALA A 10 -7.14 -10.75 -23.72
C ALA A 10 -8.61 -11.11 -23.47
N ALA A 11 -8.88 -12.28 -22.89
CA ALA A 11 -10.24 -12.72 -22.55
C ALA A 11 -10.89 -11.87 -21.45
N LEU A 12 -10.10 -11.31 -20.54
CA LEU A 12 -10.54 -10.37 -19.51
C LEU A 12 -10.78 -8.94 -20.04
N GLY A 13 -10.61 -8.70 -21.34
CA GLY A 13 -10.89 -7.42 -21.97
C GLY A 13 -9.93 -6.31 -21.57
N SER A 14 -8.73 -6.65 -21.07
CA SER A 14 -7.69 -5.68 -20.72
C SER A 14 -7.19 -4.98 -21.99
N PRO A 15 -7.52 -3.70 -22.22
CA PRO A 15 -7.13 -2.99 -23.42
C PRO A 15 -5.69 -2.52 -23.24
N GLY A 16 -4.73 -3.36 -23.60
CA GLY A 16 -3.33 -2.97 -23.54
C GLY A 16 -2.40 -4.12 -23.84
N ALA A 17 -1.58 -3.94 -24.88
CA ALA A 17 -0.34 -4.70 -25.00
C ALA A 17 0.45 -4.52 -23.70
N ILE A 18 1.03 -5.61 -23.19
CA ILE A 18 1.92 -5.53 -22.02
C ILE A 18 3.00 -4.50 -22.36
N PRO A 19 3.07 -3.36 -21.64
CA PRO A 19 4.03 -2.31 -21.96
C PRO A 19 5.44 -2.88 -21.94
N VAL A 20 6.28 -2.46 -22.88
CA VAL A 20 7.71 -2.82 -22.87
C VAL A 20 8.29 -2.35 -21.53
N TYR A 21 8.87 -3.28 -20.78
CA TYR A 21 9.48 -2.98 -19.49
C TYR A 21 10.57 -1.93 -19.68
N GLU A 22 10.42 -0.81 -18.98
CA GLU A 22 11.39 0.29 -18.99
C GLU A 22 12.26 0.13 -17.72
N PRO A 23 13.57 -0.13 -17.85
CA PRO A 23 14.44 -0.43 -16.72
C PRO A 23 14.55 0.70 -15.69
N THR A 24 14.38 1.96 -16.10
CA THR A 24 14.46 3.11 -15.18
C THR A 24 13.33 3.08 -14.15
N PHE A 25 12.09 2.79 -14.55
CA PHE A 25 10.97 2.57 -13.62
C PHE A 25 11.21 1.37 -12.71
N GLY A 26 11.92 0.35 -13.19
CA GLY A 26 12.38 -0.77 -12.38
C GLY A 26 13.30 -0.37 -11.22
N ILE A 27 14.27 0.51 -11.46
CA ILE A 27 15.18 1.02 -10.43
C ILE A 27 14.41 1.85 -9.39
N PHE A 28 13.49 2.72 -9.81
CA PHE A 28 12.64 3.48 -8.89
C PHE A 28 11.76 2.55 -8.03
N GLY A 29 11.23 1.47 -8.63
CA GLY A 29 10.49 0.44 -7.90
C GLY A 29 11.36 -0.26 -6.84
N ASN A 30 12.59 -0.65 -7.16
CA ASN A 30 13.52 -1.26 -6.20
C ASN A 30 13.92 -0.29 -5.08
N LEU A 31 14.19 0.97 -5.41
CA LEU A 31 14.52 2.00 -4.44
C LEU A 31 13.38 2.21 -3.43
N LEU A 32 12.16 2.45 -3.94
CA LEU A 32 10.97 2.60 -3.10
C LEU A 32 10.70 1.32 -2.28
N GLY A 33 10.82 0.15 -2.91
CA GLY A 33 10.61 -1.15 -2.27
C GLY A 33 11.58 -1.40 -1.11
N SER A 34 12.85 -1.02 -1.25
CA SER A 34 13.84 -1.13 -0.18
C SER A 34 13.49 -0.28 1.04
N ILE A 35 13.00 0.95 0.84
CA ILE A 35 12.55 1.84 1.93
C ILE A 35 11.36 1.20 2.66
N VAL A 36 10.38 0.68 1.92
CA VAL A 36 9.22 -0.01 2.50
C VAL A 36 9.64 -1.24 3.30
N MET A 37 10.62 -2.01 2.81
CA MET A 37 11.14 -3.19 3.50
C MET A 37 11.82 -2.83 4.83
N VAL A 38 12.69 -1.82 4.84
CA VAL A 38 13.34 -1.33 6.07
C VAL A 38 12.29 -0.83 7.07
N TRP A 39 11.29 -0.09 6.60
CA TRP A 39 10.20 0.40 7.43
C TRP A 39 9.32 -0.73 8.00
N ALA A 40 9.07 -1.79 7.22
CA ALA A 40 8.35 -2.96 7.71
C ALA A 40 9.11 -3.67 8.85
N ILE A 41 10.42 -3.85 8.71
CA ILE A 41 11.28 -4.42 9.76
C ILE A 41 11.24 -3.55 11.03
N LEU A 42 11.36 -2.23 10.88
CA LEU A 42 11.30 -1.30 12.01
C LEU A 42 9.99 -1.46 12.79
N ARG A 43 8.84 -1.54 12.10
CA ARG A 43 7.53 -1.72 12.75
C ARG A 43 7.36 -3.06 13.43
N LEU A 44 7.89 -4.13 12.84
CA LEU A 44 7.86 -5.46 13.46
C LEU A 44 8.70 -5.48 14.75
N ARG A 45 9.79 -4.72 14.81
CA ARG A 45 10.64 -4.63 16.00
C ARG A 45 10.13 -3.65 17.05
N SER A 46 9.43 -2.60 16.63
CA SER A 46 8.98 -1.52 17.50
C SER A 46 7.55 -1.11 17.15
N PRO A 47 6.53 -1.83 17.66
CA PRO A 47 5.13 -1.50 17.42
C PRO A 47 4.68 -0.32 18.29
N GLU A 48 5.08 0.91 17.93
CA GLU A 48 4.61 2.14 18.58
C GLU A 48 3.37 2.72 17.84
N VAL A 49 2.40 3.25 18.61
CA VAL A 49 1.21 3.93 18.05
C VAL A 49 1.59 5.09 17.13
N ARG A 50 2.68 5.80 17.46
CA ARG A 50 3.21 6.89 16.64
C ARG A 50 3.59 6.44 15.23
N PHE A 51 4.17 5.26 15.06
CA PHE A 51 4.50 4.72 13.74
C PHE A 51 3.26 4.32 12.94
N GLY A 52 2.18 3.90 13.61
CA GLY A 52 0.87 3.70 12.97
C GLY A 52 0.29 5.01 12.39
N ARG A 53 0.46 6.14 13.09
CA ARG A 53 0.00 7.45 12.59
C ARG A 53 0.75 7.91 11.35
N TYR A 54 2.07 7.69 11.31
CA TYR A 54 2.85 7.99 10.12
C TYR A 54 2.50 7.08 8.93
N ASP A 55 2.21 5.80 9.18
CA ASP A 55 1.77 4.89 8.12
C ASP A 55 0.40 5.32 7.55
N ALA A 56 -0.54 5.74 8.40
CA ALA A 56 -1.81 6.32 7.94
C ALA A 56 -1.60 7.53 7.02
N ALA A 57 -0.68 8.43 7.35
CA ALA A 57 -0.34 9.57 6.49
C ALA A 57 0.25 9.12 5.14
N CYS A 58 1.13 8.12 5.13
CA CYS A 58 1.67 7.55 3.90
C CYS A 58 0.58 6.94 3.01
N ARG A 59 -0.39 6.22 3.60
CA ARG A 59 -1.53 5.63 2.88
C ARG A 59 -2.48 6.68 2.31
N ALA A 60 -2.74 7.74 3.06
CA ALA A 60 -3.49 8.88 2.55
C ALA A 60 -2.78 9.53 1.35
N LEU A 61 -1.47 9.73 1.44
CA LEU A 61 -0.68 10.28 0.34
C LEU A 61 -0.70 9.36 -0.90
N TYR A 62 -0.57 8.05 -0.71
CA TYR A 62 -0.69 7.07 -1.79
C TYR A 62 -2.06 7.14 -2.47
N THR A 63 -3.13 7.22 -1.68
CA THR A 63 -4.50 7.37 -2.17
C THR A 63 -4.66 8.64 -3.02
N VAL A 64 -4.11 9.77 -2.57
CA VAL A 64 -4.13 11.04 -3.31
C VAL A 64 -3.44 10.90 -4.67
N TRP A 65 -2.26 10.30 -4.72
CA TRP A 65 -1.53 10.12 -5.98
C TRP A 65 -2.23 9.14 -6.94
N MET A 66 -2.81 8.06 -6.43
CA MET A 66 -3.59 7.13 -7.25
C MET A 66 -4.88 7.79 -7.76
N GLY A 67 -5.54 8.60 -6.94
CA GLY A 67 -6.68 9.42 -7.36
C GLY A 67 -6.30 10.43 -8.45
N TYR A 68 -5.14 11.09 -8.31
CA TYR A 68 -4.59 11.95 -9.36
C TYR A 68 -4.33 11.18 -10.65
N ALA A 69 -3.70 10.00 -10.59
CA ALA A 69 -3.48 9.15 -11.76
C ALA A 69 -4.80 8.75 -12.43
N LEU A 70 -5.82 8.38 -11.67
CA LEU A 70 -7.16 8.12 -12.21
C LEU A 70 -7.74 9.34 -12.94
N ALA A 71 -7.61 10.54 -12.34
CA ALA A 71 -8.06 11.79 -12.97
C ALA A 71 -7.30 12.12 -14.27
N GLN A 72 -6.06 11.67 -14.40
CA GLN A 72 -5.25 11.77 -15.63
C GLN A 72 -5.57 10.68 -16.68
N GLY A 73 -6.56 9.81 -16.42
CA GLY A 73 -6.99 8.78 -17.37
C GLY A 73 -6.19 7.48 -17.32
N PHE A 74 -5.43 7.23 -16.25
CA PHE A 74 -4.76 5.94 -16.04
C PHE A 74 -5.76 4.82 -15.72
N SER A 75 -5.28 3.58 -15.76
CA SER A 75 -6.12 2.38 -15.67
C SER A 75 -7.09 2.37 -14.47
N PRO A 76 -8.37 2.02 -14.65
CA PRO A 76 -9.35 1.88 -13.57
C PRO A 76 -8.97 0.85 -12.51
N ILE A 77 -8.03 -0.06 -12.81
CA ILE A 77 -7.52 -1.06 -11.84
C ILE A 77 -6.99 -0.40 -10.56
N LEU A 78 -6.54 0.86 -10.65
CA LEU A 78 -6.08 1.67 -9.51
C LEU A 78 -7.16 1.81 -8.43
N ILE A 79 -8.45 1.75 -8.78
CA ILE A 79 -9.55 1.76 -7.80
C ILE A 79 -9.44 0.56 -6.84
N GLY A 80 -9.07 -0.62 -7.36
CA GLY A 80 -8.83 -1.82 -6.56
C GLY A 80 -7.68 -1.66 -5.56
N TYR A 81 -6.73 -0.76 -5.83
CA TYR A 81 -5.65 -0.41 -4.91
C TYR A 81 -6.07 0.69 -3.93
N ILE A 82 -6.86 1.67 -4.34
CA ILE A 82 -7.29 2.80 -3.49
C ILE A 82 -8.21 2.33 -2.35
N LEU A 83 -9.18 1.46 -2.64
CA LEU A 83 -10.18 1.02 -1.65
C LEU A 83 -9.56 0.45 -0.36
N PRO A 84 -8.66 -0.56 -0.43
CA PRO A 84 -8.04 -1.09 0.79
C PRO A 84 -7.17 -0.05 1.50
N GLU A 85 -6.52 0.86 0.77
CA GLU A 85 -5.68 1.90 1.36
C GLU A 85 -6.47 2.89 2.21
N ILE A 86 -7.67 3.29 1.76
CA ILE A 86 -8.58 4.14 2.54
C ILE A 86 -9.03 3.41 3.82
N VAL A 87 -9.42 2.13 3.70
CA VAL A 87 -9.87 1.33 4.84
C VAL A 87 -8.76 1.16 5.87
N LEU A 88 -7.54 0.83 5.42
CA LEU A 88 -6.38 0.64 6.30
C LEU A 88 -5.91 1.96 6.91
N CYS A 89 -5.96 3.06 6.16
CA CYS A 89 -5.70 4.40 6.67
C CYS A 89 -6.68 4.75 7.81
N ALA A 90 -7.97 4.52 7.60
CA ALA A 90 -8.99 4.75 8.62
C ALA A 90 -8.74 3.87 9.85
N ALA A 91 -8.46 2.58 9.65
CA ALA A 91 -8.17 1.63 10.74
C ALA A 91 -6.98 2.06 11.60
N GLN A 92 -5.91 2.58 10.99
CA GLN A 92 -4.73 3.09 11.72
C GLN A 92 -4.94 4.47 12.35
N ALA A 93 -5.94 5.22 11.89
CA ALA A 93 -6.33 6.50 12.47
C ALA A 93 -7.27 6.35 13.69
N LEU A 94 -7.88 5.19 13.89
CA LEU A 94 -8.76 4.95 15.04
C LEU A 94 -7.99 5.07 16.38
N PRO A 95 -8.66 5.52 17.45
CA PRO A 95 -8.05 5.57 18.77
C PRO A 95 -7.69 4.16 19.24
N VAL A 96 -6.43 3.98 19.64
CA VAL A 96 -5.96 2.74 20.28
C VAL A 96 -6.34 2.83 21.75
N ARG A 97 -7.07 1.84 22.29
CA ARG A 97 -7.28 1.75 23.73
C ARG A 97 -5.93 1.51 24.41
N GLU A 98 -5.53 2.43 25.29
CA GLU A 98 -4.49 2.12 26.25
C GLU A 98 -5.03 1.06 27.21
N GLU A 99 -4.39 -0.11 27.27
CA GLU A 99 -4.64 -1.04 28.36
C GLU A 99 -4.14 -0.35 29.65
N ALA A 100 -5.06 -0.07 30.57
CA ALA A 100 -4.72 0.51 31.86
C ALA A 100 -3.66 -0.37 32.54
N PRO A 101 -2.60 0.21 33.12
CA PRO A 101 -1.58 -0.58 33.81
C PRO A 101 -2.30 -1.37 34.92
N ALA A 102 -2.10 -2.69 34.94
CA ALA A 102 -2.64 -3.59 35.94
C ALA A 102 -2.08 -3.24 37.34
N GLN A 103 -2.65 -2.22 37.98
CA GLN A 103 -2.47 -1.90 39.39
C GLN A 103 -3.37 -2.83 40.23
N SER A 104 -3.06 -4.12 40.32
CA SER A 104 -3.53 -4.97 41.43
C SER A 104 -2.90 -6.37 41.35
N ALA A 105 -1.68 -6.54 41.84
CA ALA A 105 -1.18 -7.83 42.34
C ALA A 105 0.21 -7.65 42.94
N ARG A 106 0.32 -6.93 44.07
CA ARG A 106 1.39 -7.00 45.09
C ARG A 106 1.24 -5.78 46.02
N ALA A 107 0.23 -5.82 46.86
CA ALA A 107 0.22 -5.16 48.16
C ALA A 107 0.17 -6.26 49.22
#